data_AF-A0A8H9F6S8-F1
#
_entry.id   AF-A0A8H9F6S8-F1
#
_cell.length_a   1.000
_cell.length_b   1.000
_cell.length_c   1.000
_cell.angle_alpha   90.00
_cell.angle_beta   90.00
_cell.angle_gamma   90.00
#
_symmetry.space_group_name_H-M   'P 1'
#
loop_
_entity.id
_entity.type
_entity.pdbx_description
1 polymer ?
#
loop_
_entity_poly.entity_id
_entity_poly.type
_entity_poly.pdbx_seq_one_letter_code
_entity_poly.pdbx_strand_id
1 'polypeptide(L)'
;MADKHPNNNLKLSIGFGSAISIVIGTIIGSGLFFKQASVLDSAGSSTMAIIAWIFGGLITLTGRLTIAEIGAQMLYTGGLYVYIENLYGRICGFMAGWMQIIVYGPAIIASVAGFMSILMANFYRNGWFPNGFSGVFTTMLTVNFAFSGTELIGVTAGEAENPQKAIPSAIKTTLWRLLIFFIGSIAVMSALIPYMVAGVTQSPFVYDSIHVPFAANIMNFVVLTAIISAANSGLYASTRMLWSLSNEGTIPTIFKKTNKNGIPVLALIFSMLGGVFALVSSKIAADTVYLVLVSISGLAVVFSFGWQSLG
;
A
#
# COMPACT_ATOMS: atom_id res chain seq x y z
N MET A 1 50.32 -31.83 13.07
CA MET A 1 50.74 -31.43 11.72
C MET A 1 49.92 -30.22 11.31
N ALA A 2 50.56 -29.04 11.30
CA ALA A 2 50.15 -27.73 10.77
C ALA A 2 48.78 -27.14 11.15
N ASP A 3 48.79 -26.16 12.06
CA ASP A 3 47.78 -25.10 12.17
C ASP A 3 47.64 -24.38 10.82
N LYS A 4 46.58 -24.71 10.08
CA LYS A 4 46.12 -23.94 8.92
C LYS A 4 44.96 -23.05 9.36
N HIS A 5 45.26 -22.01 10.14
CA HIS A 5 44.31 -20.92 10.32
C HIS A 5 44.51 -19.89 9.20
N PRO A 6 43.57 -19.75 8.25
CA PRO A 6 43.65 -18.67 7.27
C PRO A 6 43.56 -17.32 8.01
N ASN A 7 44.56 -16.47 7.80
CA ASN A 7 44.59 -15.08 8.26
C ASN A 7 43.34 -14.35 7.75
N ASN A 8 42.39 -14.06 8.64
CA ASN A 8 41.16 -13.35 8.28
C ASN A 8 41.31 -11.84 8.45
N ASN A 9 41.64 -11.17 7.34
CA ASN A 9 41.48 -9.72 7.16
C ASN A 9 40.03 -9.33 6.82
N LEU A 10 39.03 -10.00 7.39
CA LEU A 10 37.62 -9.62 7.23
C LEU A 10 37.21 -8.77 8.43
N LYS A 11 36.95 -7.47 8.20
CA LYS A 11 36.39 -6.59 9.23
C LYS A 11 34.99 -7.08 9.60
N LEU A 12 34.81 -7.53 10.84
CA LEU A 12 33.50 -7.81 11.42
C LEU A 12 32.71 -6.49 11.52
N SER A 13 31.78 -6.26 10.59
CA SER A 13 31.07 -4.97 10.45
C SER A 13 29.55 -5.07 10.54
N ILE A 14 28.99 -6.27 10.78
CA ILE A 14 27.54 -6.45 10.86
C ILE A 14 27.07 -6.11 12.28
N GLY A 15 26.35 -5.01 12.44
CA GLY A 15 25.70 -4.64 13.69
C GLY A 15 24.54 -5.58 14.06
N PHE A 16 24.19 -5.64 15.34
CA PHE A 16 23.13 -6.51 15.87
C PHE A 16 21.79 -6.38 15.12
N GLY A 17 21.38 -5.15 14.79
CA GLY A 17 20.15 -4.90 14.03
C GLY A 17 20.19 -5.47 12.60
N SER A 18 21.33 -5.35 11.92
CA SER A 18 21.52 -5.95 10.59
C SER A 18 21.52 -7.48 10.65
N ALA A 19 22.11 -8.07 11.69
CA ALA A 19 22.10 -9.51 11.91
C ALA A 19 20.67 -10.04 12.12
N ILE A 20 19.88 -9.38 12.97
CA ILE A 20 18.46 -9.70 13.17
C ILE A 20 17.68 -9.57 11.86
N SER A 21 17.88 -8.49 11.11
CA SER A 21 17.19 -8.27 9.84
C SER A 21 17.45 -9.39 8.83
N ILE A 22 18.69 -9.85 8.70
CA ILE A 22 19.06 -10.98 7.84
C ILE A 22 18.36 -12.28 8.29
N VAL A 23 18.34 -12.55 9.60
CA VAL A 23 17.69 -13.74 10.15
C VAL A 23 16.18 -13.69 9.93
N ILE A 24 15.52 -12.57 10.23
CA ILE A 24 14.09 -12.39 10.01
C ILE A 24 13.75 -12.53 8.52
N GLY A 25 14.51 -11.88 7.63
CA GLY A 25 14.28 -11.93 6.19
C GLY A 25 14.44 -13.34 5.59
N THR A 26 15.39 -14.12 6.09
CA THR A 26 15.60 -15.51 5.64
C THR A 26 14.58 -16.50 6.21
N ILE A 27 14.03 -16.24 7.41
CA ILE A 27 13.02 -17.10 8.05
C ILE A 27 11.61 -16.81 7.52
N ILE A 28 11.22 -15.53 7.44
CA ILE A 28 9.87 -15.09 7.08
C ILE A 28 9.64 -15.08 5.56
N GLY A 29 10.68 -15.30 4.75
CA GLY A 29 10.65 -15.18 3.28
C GLY A 29 9.50 -15.92 2.57
N SER A 30 9.50 -15.90 1.23
CA SER A 30 8.33 -16.25 0.38
C SER A 30 7.61 -17.58 0.67
N GLY A 31 8.24 -18.53 1.37
CA GLY A 31 7.63 -19.80 1.77
C GLY A 31 6.45 -19.68 2.74
N LEU A 32 6.30 -18.60 3.51
CA LEU A 32 5.22 -18.46 4.50
C LEU A 32 3.82 -18.54 3.88
N PHE A 33 3.64 -18.07 2.63
CA PHE A 33 2.30 -18.00 2.02
C PHE A 33 1.91 -19.27 1.25
N PHE A 34 2.84 -19.90 0.53
CA PHE A 34 2.54 -21.09 -0.28
C PHE A 34 2.68 -22.40 0.48
N LYS A 35 3.61 -22.47 1.44
CA LYS A 35 3.82 -23.73 2.18
C LYS A 35 2.63 -24.04 3.10
N GLN A 36 1.92 -23.03 3.59
CA GLN A 36 0.72 -23.23 4.41
C GLN A 36 -0.37 -23.93 3.59
N ALA A 37 -0.62 -23.45 2.36
CA ALA A 37 -1.57 -24.08 1.45
C ALA A 37 -1.13 -25.51 1.07
N SER A 38 0.15 -25.71 0.75
CA SER A 38 0.68 -27.03 0.42
C SER A 38 0.64 -28.03 1.60
N VAL A 39 0.89 -27.57 2.83
CA VAL A 39 0.77 -28.40 4.03
C VAL A 39 -0.69 -28.75 4.29
N LEU A 40 -1.62 -27.81 4.10
CA LEU A 40 -3.05 -28.08 4.26
C LEU A 40 -3.55 -29.09 3.22
N ASP A 41 -3.13 -28.93 1.97
CA ASP A 41 -3.43 -29.84 0.85
C ASP A 41 -2.87 -31.25 1.11
N SER A 42 -1.62 -31.33 1.56
CA SER A 42 -0.95 -32.61 1.86
C SER A 42 -1.50 -33.30 3.12
N ALA A 43 -1.91 -32.52 4.13
CA ALA A 43 -2.43 -33.04 5.39
C ALA A 43 -3.91 -33.44 5.29
N GLY A 44 -4.66 -32.92 4.31
CA GLY A 44 -6.08 -33.20 4.08
C GLY A 44 -7.04 -32.70 5.17
N SER A 45 -6.55 -32.18 6.28
CA SER A 45 -7.35 -31.64 7.40
C SER A 45 -6.59 -30.54 8.15
N SER A 46 -7.31 -29.50 8.56
CA SER A 46 -6.77 -28.36 9.32
C SER A 46 -6.12 -28.80 10.63
N THR A 47 -6.68 -29.80 11.32
CA THR A 47 -6.14 -30.30 12.59
C THR A 47 -4.81 -31.02 12.38
N MET A 48 -4.71 -31.86 11.35
CA MET A 48 -3.46 -32.56 11.01
C MET A 48 -2.39 -31.57 10.54
N ALA A 49 -2.77 -30.54 9.77
CA ALA A 49 -1.85 -29.48 9.35
C ALA A 49 -1.25 -28.74 10.56
N ILE A 50 -2.08 -28.37 11.55
CA ILE A 50 -1.61 -27.70 12.78
C ILE A 50 -0.64 -28.61 13.56
N ILE A 51 -0.98 -29.89 13.72
CA ILE A 51 -0.11 -30.86 14.40
C ILE A 51 1.23 -30.99 13.68
N ALA A 52 1.22 -31.10 12.34
CA ALA A 52 2.43 -31.17 11.54
C ALA A 52 3.31 -29.92 11.71
N TRP A 53 2.70 -28.73 11.78
CA TRP A 53 3.42 -27.48 12.05
C TRP A 53 4.05 -27.44 13.44
N ILE A 54 3.34 -27.90 14.47
CA ILE A 54 3.86 -27.94 15.84
C ILE A 54 5.07 -28.88 15.92
N PHE A 55 4.93 -30.11 15.44
CA PHE A 55 6.02 -31.10 15.50
C PHE A 55 7.20 -30.72 14.59
N GLY A 56 6.94 -30.29 13.36
CA GLY A 56 7.99 -29.83 12.44
C GLY A 56 8.72 -28.59 12.95
N GLY A 57 7.97 -27.65 13.55
CA GLY A 57 8.51 -26.48 14.23
C GLY A 57 9.40 -26.84 15.40
N LEU A 58 8.97 -27.78 16.25
CA LEU A 58 9.74 -28.23 17.41
C LEU A 58 11.06 -28.90 17.00
N ILE A 59 11.04 -29.79 16.01
CA ILE A 59 12.24 -30.46 15.46
C ILE A 59 13.21 -29.44 14.86
N THR A 60 12.68 -28.45 14.13
CA THR A 60 13.51 -27.39 13.54
C THR A 60 14.13 -26.50 14.61
N LEU A 61 13.37 -26.18 15.66
CA LEU A 61 13.82 -25.33 16.76
C LEU A 61 14.95 -26.00 17.55
N THR A 62 14.80 -27.28 17.89
CA THR A 62 15.86 -28.01 18.61
C THR A 62 17.14 -28.09 17.79
N GLY A 63 17.05 -28.45 16.50
CA GLY A 63 18.21 -28.48 15.61
C GLY A 63 18.90 -27.12 15.46
N ARG A 64 18.14 -26.02 15.40
CA ARG A 64 18.70 -24.67 15.31
C ARG A 64 19.37 -24.21 16.60
N LEU A 65 18.82 -24.55 17.77
CA LEU A 65 19.45 -24.25 19.05
C LEU A 65 20.80 -24.96 19.19
N THR A 66 20.89 -26.23 18.79
CA THR A 66 22.15 -26.98 18.77
C THR A 66 23.20 -26.30 17.88
N ILE A 67 22.80 -25.84 16.69
CA ILE A 67 23.71 -25.10 15.79
C ILE A 67 24.14 -23.75 16.41
N ALA A 68 23.24 -23.06 17.10
CA ALA A 68 23.54 -21.81 17.80
C ALA A 68 24.55 -22.00 18.94
N GLU A 69 24.41 -23.06 19.73
CA GLU A 69 25.35 -23.42 20.80
C GLU A 69 26.74 -23.73 20.24
N ILE A 70 26.81 -24.53 19.17
CA ILE A 70 28.07 -24.84 18.48
C ILE A 70 28.70 -23.56 17.91
N GLY A 71 27.91 -22.69 17.28
CA GLY A 71 28.37 -21.43 16.70
C GLY A 71 28.87 -20.43 17.76
N ALA A 72 28.33 -20.47 18.99
CA ALA A 72 28.81 -19.66 20.10
C ALA A 72 30.18 -20.14 20.63
N GLN A 73 30.48 -21.43 20.50
CA GLN A 73 31.74 -22.02 20.94
C GLN A 73 32.84 -22.01 19.85
N MET A 74 32.45 -22.07 18.57
CA MET A 74 33.36 -22.13 17.43
C MET A 74 33.24 -20.87 16.56
N LEU A 75 34.07 -19.85 16.84
CA LEU A 75 34.09 -18.57 16.11
C LEU A 75 34.93 -18.64 14.82
N TYR A 76 34.74 -19.68 14.03
CA TYR A 76 35.39 -19.81 12.72
C TYR A 76 34.60 -19.08 11.63
N THR A 77 35.31 -18.54 10.64
CA THR A 77 34.69 -17.89 9.48
C THR A 77 34.49 -18.93 8.37
N GLY A 78 33.24 -19.06 7.90
CA GLY A 78 32.87 -20.03 6.86
C GLY A 78 31.49 -20.67 7.07
N GLY A 79 30.87 -20.49 8.24
CA GLY A 79 29.50 -20.94 8.50
C GLY A 79 29.40 -22.43 8.79
N LEU A 80 28.20 -23.01 8.57
CA LEU A 80 27.82 -24.35 9.00
C LEU A 80 28.78 -25.46 8.51
N TYR A 81 29.36 -25.32 7.31
CA TYR A 81 30.25 -26.34 6.76
C TYR A 81 31.52 -26.51 7.61
N VAL A 82 32.08 -25.42 8.14
CA VAL A 82 33.31 -25.45 8.97
C VAL A 82 33.04 -26.17 10.29
N TYR A 83 31.84 -25.98 10.86
CA TYR A 83 31.43 -26.68 12.07
C TYR A 83 31.31 -28.18 11.83
N ILE A 84 30.71 -28.59 10.71
CA ILE A 84 30.56 -29.99 10.34
C ILE A 84 31.92 -30.61 10.01
N GLU A 85 32.81 -29.88 9.32
CA GLU A 85 34.17 -30.34 9.02
C GLU A 85 34.97 -30.62 10.29
N ASN A 86 34.89 -29.72 11.28
CA ASN A 86 35.63 -29.87 12.54
C ASN A 86 35.07 -30.98 13.44
N LEU A 87 33.75 -31.19 13.44
CA LEU A 87 33.10 -32.20 14.29
C LEU A 87 33.12 -33.61 13.68
N TYR A 88 32.88 -33.73 12.37
CA TYR A 88 32.64 -35.02 11.69
C TYR A 88 33.70 -35.34 10.61
N GLY A 89 34.66 -34.44 10.41
CA GLY A 89 35.76 -34.61 9.47
C GLY A 89 35.49 -34.01 8.08
N ARG A 90 36.56 -33.96 7.29
CA ARG A 90 36.64 -33.26 6.00
C ARG A 90 35.58 -33.68 4.97
N ILE A 91 35.25 -34.97 4.92
CA ILE A 91 34.28 -35.50 3.93
C ILE A 91 32.87 -34.99 4.24
N CYS A 92 32.46 -35.02 5.51
CA CYS A 92 31.16 -34.51 5.94
C CYS A 92 31.05 -32.99 5.73
N GLY A 93 32.11 -32.25 6.04
CA GLY A 93 32.19 -30.81 5.77
C GLY A 93 32.06 -30.47 4.28
N PHE A 94 32.77 -31.20 3.42
CA PHE A 94 32.69 -31.06 1.96
C PHE A 94 31.26 -31.32 1.44
N MET A 95 30.64 -32.42 1.85
CA MET A 95 29.26 -32.75 1.44
C MET A 95 28.26 -31.70 1.91
N ALA A 96 28.37 -31.25 3.17
CA ALA A 96 27.49 -30.23 3.73
C ALA A 96 27.64 -28.88 3.00
N GLY A 97 28.88 -28.47 2.69
CA GLY A 97 29.15 -27.26 1.90
C GLY A 97 28.52 -27.33 0.51
N TRP A 98 28.68 -28.44 -0.20
CA TRP A 98 28.07 -28.62 -1.52
C TRP A 98 26.55 -28.70 -1.48
N MET A 99 25.96 -29.37 -0.48
CA MET A 99 24.51 -29.35 -0.28
C MET A 99 24.00 -27.92 -0.06
N GLN A 100 24.73 -27.09 0.70
CA GLN A 100 24.35 -25.72 0.94
C GLN A 100 24.40 -24.85 -0.34
N ILE A 101 25.41 -25.05 -1.19
CA ILE A 101 25.60 -24.26 -2.41
C ILE A 101 24.72 -24.76 -3.58
N ILE A 102 24.54 -26.07 -3.75
CA ILE A 102 23.80 -26.62 -4.89
C ILE A 102 22.30 -26.70 -4.61
N VAL A 103 21.92 -27.04 -3.37
CA VAL A 103 20.51 -27.28 -3.03
C VAL A 103 19.93 -26.06 -2.34
N TYR A 104 20.49 -25.68 -1.19
CA TYR A 104 19.84 -24.69 -0.31
C TYR A 104 19.86 -23.26 -0.90
N GLY A 105 21.02 -22.79 -1.37
CA GLY A 105 21.16 -21.45 -1.95
C GLY A 105 20.22 -21.22 -3.15
N PRO A 106 20.32 -22.05 -4.21
CA PRO A 106 19.43 -21.97 -5.37
C PRO A 106 17.96 -22.16 -5.02
N ALA A 107 17.62 -23.04 -4.07
CA ALA A 107 16.22 -23.21 -3.65
C ALA A 107 15.61 -21.95 -3.02
N ILE A 108 16.38 -21.19 -2.21
CA ILE A 108 15.91 -19.90 -1.68
C ILE A 108 15.70 -18.89 -2.81
N ILE A 109 16.68 -18.77 -3.71
CA ILE A 109 16.60 -17.83 -4.84
C ILE A 109 15.41 -18.18 -5.74
N ALA A 110 15.22 -19.46 -6.08
CA ALA A 110 14.09 -19.93 -6.86
C ALA A 110 12.75 -19.69 -6.16
N SER A 111 12.68 -19.87 -4.84
CA SER A 111 11.46 -19.60 -4.06
C SER A 111 11.09 -18.12 -4.04
N VAL A 112 12.08 -17.22 -3.93
CA VAL A 112 11.85 -15.77 -3.98
C VAL A 112 11.47 -15.34 -5.40
N ALA A 113 12.19 -15.85 -6.41
CA ALA A 113 11.89 -15.57 -7.82
C ALA A 113 10.49 -16.07 -8.22
N GLY A 114 10.08 -17.26 -7.76
CA GLY A 114 8.75 -17.80 -7.99
C GLY A 114 7.65 -16.92 -7.40
N PHE A 115 7.82 -16.44 -6.16
CA PHE A 115 6.87 -15.50 -5.56
C PHE A 115 6.81 -14.18 -6.30
N MET A 116 7.96 -13.61 -6.64
CA MET A 116 8.02 -12.37 -7.42
C MET A 116 7.39 -12.55 -8.81
N SER A 117 7.56 -13.70 -9.43
CA SER A 117 6.93 -14.02 -10.72
C SER A 117 5.41 -14.07 -10.62
N ILE A 118 4.85 -14.69 -9.58
CA ILE A 118 3.39 -14.73 -9.36
C ILE A 118 2.85 -13.31 -9.12
N LEU A 119 3.54 -12.53 -8.29
CA LEU A 119 3.14 -11.16 -7.94
C LEU A 119 3.18 -10.23 -9.18
N MET A 120 4.20 -10.37 -10.01
CA MET A 120 4.38 -9.57 -11.21
C MET A 120 3.54 -10.07 -12.39
N ALA A 121 3.12 -11.34 -12.41
CA ALA A 121 2.37 -11.92 -13.52
C ALA A 121 1.14 -11.09 -13.87
N ASN A 122 0.40 -10.60 -12.87
CA ASN A 122 -0.80 -9.82 -13.09
C ASN A 122 -0.55 -8.45 -13.79
N PHE A 123 0.66 -7.88 -13.68
CA PHE A 123 1.00 -6.61 -14.33
C PHE A 123 1.11 -6.72 -15.86
N TYR A 124 1.60 -7.86 -16.36
CA TYR A 124 1.89 -8.04 -17.79
C TYR A 124 1.00 -9.09 -18.48
N ARG A 125 0.20 -9.85 -17.72
CA ARG A 125 -0.64 -10.95 -18.24
C ARG A 125 -1.53 -10.54 -19.41
N ASN A 126 -2.01 -9.30 -19.44
CA ASN A 126 -2.93 -8.80 -20.46
C ASN A 126 -2.29 -7.73 -21.36
N GLY A 127 -0.95 -7.66 -21.39
CA GLY A 127 -0.21 -6.59 -22.04
C GLY A 127 -0.16 -5.31 -21.19
N TRP A 128 0.65 -4.35 -21.63
CA TRP A 128 0.87 -3.09 -20.89
C TRP A 128 -0.29 -2.10 -21.04
N PHE A 129 -1.04 -2.22 -22.14
CA PHE A 129 -2.20 -1.37 -22.45
C PHE A 129 -3.38 -2.22 -22.95
N PRO A 130 -4.01 -3.03 -22.08
CA PRO A 130 -5.11 -3.91 -22.47
C PRO A 130 -6.31 -3.17 -23.09
N ASN A 131 -6.56 -1.92 -22.64
CA ASN A 131 -7.61 -1.04 -23.17
C ASN A 131 -7.07 -0.02 -24.19
N GLY A 132 -5.87 -0.24 -24.73
CA GLY A 132 -5.18 0.69 -25.62
C GLY A 132 -4.81 2.04 -24.97
N PHE A 133 -4.32 2.98 -25.78
CA PHE A 133 -3.97 4.32 -25.30
C PHE A 133 -5.19 5.14 -24.86
N SER A 134 -6.38 4.89 -25.43
CA SER A 134 -7.63 5.52 -24.99
C SER A 134 -7.97 5.19 -23.52
N GLY A 135 -7.65 3.98 -23.07
CA GLY A 135 -7.73 3.60 -21.65
C GLY A 135 -6.87 4.48 -20.74
N VAL A 136 -5.68 4.86 -21.20
CA VAL A 136 -4.79 5.76 -20.44
C VAL A 136 -5.42 7.14 -20.29
N PHE A 137 -5.93 7.72 -21.38
CA PHE A 137 -6.57 9.05 -21.34
C PHE A 137 -7.81 9.08 -20.46
N THR A 138 -8.69 8.08 -20.57
CA THR A 138 -9.89 7.97 -19.73
C THR A 138 -9.55 7.77 -18.25
N THR A 139 -8.51 6.99 -17.96
CA THR A 139 -8.02 6.80 -16.58
C THR A 139 -7.37 8.07 -16.04
N MET A 140 -6.61 8.83 -16.85
CA MET A 140 -6.04 10.12 -16.45
C MET A 140 -7.12 11.12 -16.02
N LEU A 141 -8.25 11.18 -16.75
CA LEU A 141 -9.39 12.02 -16.36
C LEU A 141 -9.97 11.59 -15.00
N THR A 142 -10.12 10.29 -14.77
CA THR A 142 -10.62 9.74 -13.50
C THR A 142 -9.67 10.03 -12.34
N VAL A 143 -8.37 9.87 -12.57
CA VAL A 143 -7.30 10.15 -11.60
C VAL A 143 -7.25 11.64 -11.27
N ASN A 144 -7.36 12.52 -12.27
CA ASN A 144 -7.43 13.97 -12.05
C ASN A 144 -8.65 14.37 -11.20
N PHE A 145 -9.82 13.78 -11.48
CA PHE A 145 -11.00 13.99 -10.66
C PHE A 145 -10.79 13.50 -9.22
N ALA A 146 -10.16 12.34 -9.02
CA ALA A 146 -9.85 11.82 -7.69
C ALA A 146 -8.85 12.70 -6.89
N PHE A 147 -8.05 13.52 -7.56
CA PHE A 147 -7.14 14.49 -6.93
C PHE A 147 -7.75 15.89 -6.74
N SER A 148 -9.01 16.10 -7.15
CA SER A 148 -9.78 17.29 -6.76
C SER A 148 -9.94 17.30 -5.24
N GLY A 149 -9.61 18.43 -4.63
CA GLY A 149 -9.53 18.64 -3.18
C GLY A 149 -8.12 19.03 -2.72
N THR A 150 -7.08 18.84 -3.54
CA THR A 150 -5.73 19.31 -3.23
C THR A 150 -5.61 20.83 -3.28
N GLU A 151 -6.48 21.50 -4.04
CA GLU A 151 -6.66 22.96 -4.06
C GLU A 151 -7.07 23.54 -2.70
N LEU A 152 -7.64 22.71 -1.81
CA LEU A 152 -8.01 23.12 -0.46
C LEU A 152 -6.78 23.50 0.38
N ILE A 153 -5.59 22.99 0.02
CA ILE A 153 -4.32 23.42 0.62
C ILE A 153 -4.14 24.93 0.39
N GLY A 154 -4.49 25.45 -0.78
CA GLY A 154 -4.42 26.89 -1.09
C GLY A 154 -5.44 27.71 -0.31
N VAL A 155 -6.69 27.23 -0.25
CA VAL A 155 -7.78 27.92 0.48
C VAL A 155 -7.48 27.99 1.98
N THR A 156 -7.05 26.89 2.57
CA THR A 156 -6.74 26.82 4.01
C THR A 156 -5.40 27.47 4.36
N ALA A 157 -4.47 27.55 3.40
CA ALA A 157 -3.22 28.26 3.61
C ALA A 157 -3.41 29.76 3.85
N GLY A 158 -4.46 30.38 3.29
CA GLY A 158 -4.80 31.78 3.57
C GLY A 158 -5.20 32.03 5.03
N GLU A 159 -5.57 30.97 5.76
CA GLU A 159 -5.97 31.02 7.17
C GLU A 159 -4.88 30.44 8.11
N ALA A 160 -3.74 29.99 7.57
CA ALA A 160 -2.67 29.40 8.37
C ALA A 160 -1.84 30.48 9.09
N GLU A 161 -1.42 30.23 10.35
CA GLU A 161 -0.59 31.16 11.13
C GLU A 161 0.75 31.49 10.46
N ASN A 162 1.29 30.59 9.63
CA ASN A 162 2.57 30.79 8.95
C ASN A 162 2.58 30.22 7.52
N PRO A 163 1.89 30.89 6.57
CA PRO A 163 1.65 30.35 5.23
C PRO A 163 2.93 30.02 4.45
N GLN A 164 4.00 30.83 4.62
CA GLN A 164 5.25 30.64 3.88
C GLN A 164 5.93 29.29 4.18
N LYS A 165 5.72 28.71 5.37
CA LYS A 165 6.24 27.39 5.75
C LYS A 165 5.19 26.29 5.64
N ALA A 166 3.93 26.61 5.96
CA ALA A 166 2.83 25.66 5.93
C ALA A 166 2.55 25.15 4.52
N ILE A 167 2.52 26.04 3.52
CA ILE A 167 2.21 25.68 2.12
C ILE A 167 3.22 24.68 1.55
N PRO A 168 4.55 24.95 1.55
CA PRO A 168 5.50 24.03 0.94
C PRO A 168 5.57 22.68 1.68
N SER A 169 5.40 22.68 3.01
CA SER A 169 5.37 21.46 3.81
C SER A 169 4.13 20.62 3.50
N ALA A 170 2.95 21.25 3.43
CA ALA A 170 1.70 20.58 3.07
C ALA A 170 1.79 19.96 1.68
N ILE A 171 2.29 20.69 0.68
CA ILE A 171 2.49 20.19 -0.69
C ILE A 171 3.40 18.96 -0.69
N LYS A 172 4.59 19.04 -0.10
CA LYS A 172 5.54 17.91 -0.08
C LYS A 172 4.95 16.68 0.62
N THR A 173 4.32 16.88 1.77
CA THR A 173 3.76 15.76 2.54
C THR A 173 2.55 15.14 1.83
N THR A 174 1.75 15.94 1.12
CA THR A 174 0.68 15.45 0.27
C THR A 174 1.24 14.64 -0.90
N LEU A 175 2.21 15.18 -1.66
CA LEU A 175 2.84 14.46 -2.78
C LEU A 175 3.41 13.10 -2.36
N TRP A 176 4.17 13.04 -1.27
CA TRP A 176 4.72 11.78 -0.77
C TRP A 176 3.62 10.79 -0.36
N ARG A 177 2.56 11.26 0.29
CA ARG A 177 1.41 10.42 0.65
C ARG A 177 0.65 9.93 -0.58
N LEU A 178 0.51 10.75 -1.62
CA LEU A 178 -0.10 10.32 -2.89
C LEU A 178 0.76 9.24 -3.56
N LEU A 179 2.07 9.43 -3.66
CA LEU A 179 2.96 8.41 -4.24
C LEU A 179 2.90 7.08 -3.46
N ILE A 180 3.04 7.14 -2.13
CA ILE A 180 3.10 5.94 -1.30
C ILE A 180 1.73 5.24 -1.22
N PHE A 181 0.66 5.98 -0.93
CA PHE A 181 -0.64 5.36 -0.69
C PHE A 181 -1.41 5.08 -1.98
N PHE A 182 -1.42 5.97 -2.97
CA PHE A 182 -2.17 5.73 -4.21
C PHE A 182 -1.41 4.81 -5.16
N ILE A 183 -0.17 5.15 -5.53
CA ILE A 183 0.61 4.30 -6.45
C ILE A 183 0.96 2.98 -5.77
N GLY A 184 1.37 3.02 -4.50
CA GLY A 184 1.67 1.80 -3.74
C GLY A 184 0.45 0.88 -3.58
N SER A 185 -0.75 1.42 -3.28
CA SER A 185 -1.95 0.57 -3.20
C SER A 185 -2.35 -0.01 -4.55
N ILE A 186 -2.29 0.77 -5.64
CA ILE A 186 -2.56 0.26 -6.99
C ILE A 186 -1.56 -0.84 -7.36
N ALA A 187 -0.29 -0.69 -7.01
CA ALA A 187 0.73 -1.71 -7.26
C ALA A 187 0.43 -3.01 -6.48
N VAL A 188 0.07 -2.89 -5.20
CA VAL A 188 -0.31 -4.04 -4.36
C VAL A 188 -1.59 -4.70 -4.87
N MET A 189 -2.60 -3.91 -5.24
CA MET A 189 -3.85 -4.41 -5.80
C MET A 189 -3.63 -5.11 -7.14
N SER A 190 -2.86 -4.51 -8.05
CA SER A 190 -2.52 -5.09 -9.36
C SER A 190 -1.72 -6.37 -9.20
N ALA A 191 -0.90 -6.48 -8.16
CA ALA A 191 -0.18 -7.69 -7.82
C ALA A 191 -1.10 -8.82 -7.32
N LEU A 192 -2.11 -8.49 -6.50
CA LEU A 192 -2.94 -9.47 -5.80
C LEU A 192 -4.21 -9.87 -6.57
N ILE A 193 -4.81 -8.96 -7.32
CA ILE A 193 -6.14 -9.12 -7.93
C ILE A 193 -6.06 -8.86 -9.44
N PRO A 194 -6.51 -9.80 -10.31
CA PRO A 194 -6.62 -9.54 -11.73
C PRO A 194 -7.57 -8.36 -12.01
N TYR A 195 -7.17 -7.40 -12.86
CA TYR A 195 -7.94 -6.18 -13.08
C TYR A 195 -9.38 -6.42 -13.60
N MET A 196 -9.64 -7.55 -14.26
CA MET A 196 -10.97 -7.92 -14.78
C MET A 196 -12.02 -8.16 -13.68
N VAL A 197 -11.59 -8.49 -12.46
CA VAL A 197 -12.47 -8.63 -11.28
C VAL A 197 -12.35 -7.45 -10.32
N ALA A 198 -11.46 -6.49 -10.59
CA ALA A 198 -11.42 -5.21 -9.90
C ALA A 198 -12.56 -4.30 -10.41
N GLY A 199 -13.80 -4.65 -10.08
CA GLY A 199 -15.02 -4.00 -10.57
C GLY A 199 -15.60 -2.95 -9.62
N VAL A 200 -16.34 -1.99 -10.19
CA VAL A 200 -16.85 -0.76 -9.56
C VAL A 200 -17.97 -0.99 -8.53
N THR A 201 -18.59 -2.17 -8.52
CA THR A 201 -19.74 -2.50 -7.66
C THR A 201 -19.35 -2.97 -6.26
N GLN A 202 -18.11 -3.41 -6.04
CA GLN A 202 -17.59 -3.74 -4.72
C GLN A 202 -16.18 -3.17 -4.58
N SER A 203 -15.92 -2.48 -3.46
CA SER A 203 -14.57 -2.00 -3.16
C SER A 203 -13.60 -3.18 -3.21
N PRO A 204 -12.50 -3.12 -3.97
CA PRO A 204 -11.50 -4.19 -4.02
C PRO A 204 -10.90 -4.53 -2.64
N PHE A 205 -10.98 -3.59 -1.69
CA PHE A 205 -10.56 -3.80 -0.30
C PHE A 205 -11.60 -4.53 0.57
N VAL A 206 -12.84 -4.62 0.09
CA VAL A 206 -13.97 -5.32 0.72
C VAL A 206 -14.23 -6.64 -0.04
N TYR A 207 -13.32 -7.05 -0.93
CA TYR A 207 -13.48 -8.22 -1.77
C TYR A 207 -13.43 -9.50 -0.93
N ASP A 208 -14.56 -10.24 -0.90
CA ASP A 208 -14.76 -11.43 -0.08
C ASP A 208 -13.73 -12.55 -0.32
N SER A 209 -13.08 -12.57 -1.49
CA SER A 209 -12.09 -13.62 -1.82
C SER A 209 -10.75 -13.48 -1.10
N ILE A 210 -10.51 -12.41 -0.34
CA ILE A 210 -9.28 -12.26 0.45
C ILE A 210 -9.30 -13.14 1.72
N HIS A 211 -10.45 -13.75 2.06
CA HIS A 211 -10.61 -14.70 3.19
C HIS A 211 -10.10 -14.20 4.56
N VAL A 212 -9.91 -12.88 4.74
CA VAL A 212 -9.52 -12.30 6.03
C VAL A 212 -10.78 -11.95 6.81
N PRO A 213 -11.03 -12.60 7.97
CA PRO A 213 -12.21 -12.31 8.78
C PRO A 213 -12.20 -10.84 9.25
N PHE A 214 -13.37 -10.20 9.27
CA PHE A 214 -13.59 -8.79 9.66
C PHE A 214 -12.96 -7.70 8.77
N ALA A 215 -12.19 -8.04 7.73
CA ALA A 215 -11.57 -7.05 6.84
C ALA A 215 -12.60 -6.13 6.17
N ALA A 216 -13.71 -6.69 5.69
CA ALA A 216 -14.80 -5.96 5.07
C ALA A 216 -15.40 -4.89 6.01
N ASN A 217 -15.67 -5.25 7.27
CA ASN A 217 -16.27 -4.35 8.26
C ASN A 217 -15.34 -3.19 8.62
N ILE A 218 -14.04 -3.47 8.81
CA ILE A 218 -13.03 -2.45 9.09
C ILE A 218 -12.90 -1.51 7.88
N MET A 219 -12.83 -2.04 6.67
CA MET A 219 -12.72 -1.22 5.47
C MET A 219 -13.96 -0.37 5.23
N ASN A 220 -15.16 -0.91 5.44
CA ASN A 220 -16.40 -0.13 5.36
C ASN A 220 -16.40 1.02 6.38
N PHE A 221 -15.97 0.77 7.62
CA PHE A 221 -15.83 1.82 8.62
C PHE A 221 -14.85 2.92 8.20
N VAL A 222 -13.69 2.54 7.68
CA VAL A 222 -12.67 3.49 7.18
C VAL A 222 -13.19 4.30 6.00
N VAL A 223 -13.83 3.66 5.02
CA VAL A 223 -14.37 4.31 3.81
C VAL A 223 -15.48 5.28 4.18
N LEU A 224 -16.43 4.89 5.05
CA LEU A 224 -17.51 5.78 5.49
C LEU A 224 -16.97 6.99 6.25
N THR A 225 -16.00 6.78 7.15
CA THR A 225 -15.35 7.87 7.88
C THR A 225 -14.63 8.83 6.92
N ALA A 226 -13.94 8.30 5.91
CA ALA A 226 -13.26 9.10 4.89
C ALA A 226 -14.26 9.92 4.04
N ILE A 227 -15.38 9.33 3.62
CA ILE A 227 -16.42 10.02 2.85
C ILE A 227 -17.04 11.16 3.66
N ILE A 228 -17.36 10.93 4.95
CA ILE A 228 -17.90 11.98 5.84
C ILE A 228 -16.88 13.12 6.00
N SER A 229 -15.62 12.80 6.21
CA SER A 229 -14.55 13.80 6.32
C SER A 229 -14.40 14.62 5.03
N ALA A 230 -14.40 13.96 3.86
CA ALA A 230 -14.30 14.62 2.57
C ALA A 230 -15.52 15.53 2.31
N ALA A 231 -16.73 15.09 2.67
CA ALA A 231 -17.95 15.87 2.57
C ALA A 231 -17.88 17.15 3.42
N ASN A 232 -17.37 17.07 4.67
CA ASN A 232 -17.20 18.23 5.52
C ASN A 232 -16.20 19.25 4.95
N SER A 233 -15.05 18.78 4.45
CA SER A 233 -14.05 19.64 3.80
C SER A 233 -14.58 20.30 2.52
N GLY A 234 -15.31 19.55 1.68
CA GLY A 234 -15.94 20.09 0.47
C GLY A 234 -17.02 21.12 0.77
N LEU A 235 -17.81 20.90 1.83
CA LEU A 235 -18.81 21.85 2.29
C LEU A 235 -18.17 23.14 2.84
N TYR A 236 -17.06 23.02 3.57
CA TYR A 236 -16.27 24.17 4.02
C TYR A 236 -15.74 25.00 2.83
N ALA A 237 -15.12 24.32 1.86
CA ALA A 237 -14.55 24.94 0.67
C ALA A 237 -15.59 25.74 -0.13
N SER A 238 -16.69 25.09 -0.48
CA SER A 238 -17.78 25.69 -1.27
C SER A 238 -18.40 26.88 -0.56
N THR A 239 -18.61 26.77 0.75
CA THR A 239 -19.13 27.86 1.60
C THR A 239 -18.21 29.08 1.59
N ARG A 240 -16.89 28.88 1.74
CA ARG A 240 -15.88 29.96 1.71
C ARG A 240 -15.76 30.58 0.32
N MET A 241 -15.80 29.78 -0.72
CA MET A 241 -15.72 30.25 -2.10
C MET A 241 -16.92 31.12 -2.47
N LEU A 242 -18.14 30.69 -2.10
CA LEU A 242 -19.35 31.48 -2.31
C LEU A 242 -19.29 32.81 -1.53
N TRP A 243 -18.80 32.78 -0.29
CA TRP A 243 -18.59 33.99 0.50
C TRP A 243 -17.55 34.94 -0.15
N SER A 244 -16.43 34.42 -0.65
CA SER A 244 -15.39 35.21 -1.30
C SER A 244 -15.90 35.91 -2.57
N LEU A 245 -16.62 35.17 -3.42
CA LEU A 245 -17.25 35.71 -4.63
C LEU A 245 -18.26 36.82 -4.30
N SER A 246 -19.04 36.64 -3.22
CA SER A 246 -19.99 37.66 -2.75
C SER A 246 -19.28 38.91 -2.23
N ASN A 247 -18.08 38.73 -1.66
CA ASN A 247 -17.22 39.81 -1.19
C ASN A 247 -16.62 40.64 -2.33
N GLU A 248 -16.29 39.98 -3.44
CA GLU A 248 -15.79 40.59 -4.68
C GLU A 248 -16.91 41.21 -5.54
N GLY A 249 -18.17 41.02 -5.16
CA GLY A 249 -19.33 41.58 -5.87
C GLY A 249 -19.74 40.83 -7.13
N THR A 250 -19.19 39.63 -7.36
CA THR A 250 -19.50 38.82 -8.56
C THR A 250 -20.81 38.03 -8.43
N ILE A 251 -21.26 37.79 -7.21
CA ILE A 251 -22.54 37.12 -6.90
C ILE A 251 -23.34 37.94 -5.85
N PRO A 252 -24.63 37.63 -5.59
CA PRO A 252 -25.46 38.40 -4.67
C PRO A 252 -24.79 38.63 -3.31
N THR A 253 -24.84 39.88 -2.81
CA THR A 253 -24.23 40.33 -1.55
C THR A 253 -24.80 39.66 -0.30
N ILE A 254 -25.88 38.91 -0.47
CA ILE A 254 -26.60 38.18 0.57
C ILE A 254 -25.73 37.06 1.18
N PHE A 255 -24.78 36.50 0.40
CA PHE A 255 -23.86 35.44 0.85
C PHE A 255 -22.66 35.97 1.65
N LYS A 256 -22.41 37.29 1.67
CA LYS A 256 -21.32 37.93 2.42
C LYS A 256 -21.55 37.97 3.94
N LYS A 257 -22.81 37.88 4.39
CA LYS A 257 -23.17 38.01 5.82
C LYS A 257 -22.69 36.80 6.63
N THR A 258 -21.97 37.06 7.72
CA THR A 258 -21.48 36.04 8.67
C THR A 258 -22.21 36.13 10.01
N ASN A 259 -22.26 35.01 10.74
CA ASN A 259 -22.74 34.99 12.12
C ASN A 259 -21.66 35.47 13.11
N LYS A 260 -21.99 35.47 14.41
CA LYS A 260 -21.06 35.87 15.50
C LYS A 260 -19.75 35.07 15.55
N ASN A 261 -19.74 33.86 14.98
CA ASN A 261 -18.57 32.97 14.92
C ASN A 261 -17.82 33.07 13.57
N GLY A 262 -18.15 34.04 12.72
CA GLY A 262 -17.48 34.24 11.42
C GLY A 262 -17.91 33.27 10.32
N ILE A 263 -19.00 32.53 10.51
CA ILE A 263 -19.49 31.51 9.56
C ILE A 263 -20.54 32.15 8.62
N PRO A 264 -20.39 32.07 7.29
CA PRO A 264 -21.38 32.55 6.33
C PRO A 264 -22.52 31.52 6.18
N VAL A 265 -23.49 31.57 7.11
CA VAL A 265 -24.55 30.56 7.27
C VAL A 265 -25.40 30.40 6.01
N LEU A 266 -25.71 31.48 5.30
CA LEU A 266 -26.55 31.39 4.11
C LEU A 266 -25.82 30.72 2.94
N ALA A 267 -24.51 30.97 2.82
CA ALA A 267 -23.67 30.26 1.85
C ALA A 267 -23.59 28.76 2.18
N LEU A 268 -23.46 28.44 3.47
CA LEU A 268 -23.44 27.07 3.96
C LEU A 268 -24.73 26.31 3.63
N ILE A 269 -25.90 26.93 3.90
CA ILE A 269 -27.21 26.32 3.60
C ILE A 269 -27.35 26.09 2.09
N PHE A 270 -26.96 27.06 1.27
CA PHE A 270 -27.03 26.92 -0.19
C PHE A 270 -26.14 25.76 -0.70
N SER A 271 -24.91 25.65 -0.20
CA SER A 271 -24.02 24.54 -0.53
C SER A 271 -24.58 23.17 -0.09
N MET A 272 -25.19 23.10 1.10
CA MET A 272 -25.85 21.87 1.59
C MET A 272 -27.03 21.46 0.71
N LEU A 273 -27.86 22.42 0.28
CA LEU A 273 -28.98 22.15 -0.63
C LEU A 273 -28.49 21.56 -1.95
N GLY A 274 -27.41 22.10 -2.54
CA GLY A 274 -26.79 21.54 -3.73
C GLY A 274 -26.36 20.07 -3.55
N GLY A 275 -25.75 19.75 -2.41
CA GLY A 275 -25.39 18.37 -2.05
C GLY A 275 -26.61 17.44 -1.94
N VAL A 276 -27.69 17.88 -1.31
CA VAL A 276 -28.94 17.11 -1.21
C VAL A 276 -29.55 16.87 -2.59
N PHE A 277 -29.59 17.87 -3.47
CA PHE A 277 -30.07 17.70 -4.84
C PHE A 277 -29.23 16.69 -5.64
N ALA A 278 -27.91 16.72 -5.49
CA ALA A 278 -27.03 15.74 -6.14
C ALA A 278 -27.30 14.32 -5.62
N LEU A 279 -27.52 14.15 -4.31
CA LEU A 279 -27.86 12.86 -3.70
C LEU A 279 -29.22 12.34 -4.19
N VAL A 280 -30.25 13.19 -4.22
CA VAL A 280 -31.57 12.81 -4.73
C VAL A 280 -31.50 12.40 -6.21
N SER A 281 -30.71 13.13 -7.00
CA SER A 281 -30.48 12.80 -8.42
C SER A 281 -29.84 11.42 -8.60
N SER A 282 -28.97 11.00 -7.68
CA SER A 282 -28.36 9.66 -7.71
C SER A 282 -29.36 8.50 -7.51
N LYS A 283 -30.55 8.78 -6.94
CA LYS A 283 -31.59 7.76 -6.70
C LYS A 283 -32.70 7.77 -7.74
N ILE A 284 -33.08 8.94 -8.24
CA ILE A 284 -34.23 9.11 -9.14
C ILE A 284 -33.81 9.13 -10.62
N ALA A 285 -32.59 9.60 -10.93
CA ALA A 285 -32.09 9.79 -12.29
C ALA A 285 -30.57 9.50 -12.39
N ALA A 286 -30.17 8.32 -11.92
CA ALA A 286 -28.76 7.91 -11.85
C ALA A 286 -28.07 7.90 -13.22
N ASP A 287 -28.75 7.37 -14.24
CA ASP A 287 -28.15 7.14 -15.57
C ASP A 287 -28.10 8.39 -16.46
N THR A 288 -28.74 9.49 -16.05
CA THR A 288 -28.81 10.72 -16.84
C THR A 288 -28.30 11.91 -16.05
N VAL A 289 -29.07 12.39 -15.08
CA VAL A 289 -28.77 13.64 -14.36
C VAL A 289 -27.52 13.50 -13.50
N TYR A 290 -27.36 12.39 -12.78
CA TYR A 290 -26.18 12.17 -11.95
C TYR A 290 -24.90 12.04 -12.79
N LEU A 291 -24.92 11.24 -13.86
CA LEU A 291 -23.76 11.12 -14.76
C LEU A 291 -23.38 12.45 -15.42
N VAL A 292 -24.37 13.25 -15.85
CA VAL A 292 -24.12 14.58 -16.43
C VAL A 292 -23.48 15.52 -15.38
N LEU A 293 -24.01 15.55 -14.15
CA LEU A 293 -23.45 16.37 -13.07
C LEU A 293 -22.00 15.99 -12.77
N VAL A 294 -21.71 14.70 -12.61
CA VAL A 294 -20.34 14.20 -12.36
C VAL A 294 -19.41 14.55 -13.52
N SER A 295 -19.88 14.42 -14.76
CA SER A 295 -19.10 14.74 -15.96
C SER A 295 -18.77 16.23 -16.05
N ILE A 296 -19.74 17.11 -15.78
CA ILE A 296 -19.52 18.57 -15.75
C ILE A 296 -18.54 18.95 -14.64
N SER A 297 -18.67 18.37 -13.45
CA SER A 297 -17.72 18.59 -12.35
C SER A 297 -16.31 18.15 -12.74
N GLY A 298 -16.15 16.97 -13.37
CA GLY A 298 -14.86 16.49 -13.86
C GLY A 298 -14.23 17.43 -14.89
N LEU A 299 -15.01 17.92 -15.85
CA LEU A 299 -14.53 18.90 -16.82
C LEU A 299 -14.11 20.23 -16.17
N ALA A 300 -14.90 20.75 -15.22
CA ALA A 300 -14.60 22.00 -14.52
C ALA A 300 -13.26 21.93 -13.76
N VAL A 301 -12.95 20.78 -13.17
CA VAL A 301 -11.66 20.52 -12.49
C VAL A 301 -10.50 20.58 -13.49
N VAL A 302 -10.63 19.89 -14.62
CA VAL A 302 -9.58 19.90 -15.67
C VAL A 302 -9.34 21.31 -16.20
N PHE A 303 -10.41 22.06 -16.48
CA PHE A 303 -10.30 23.46 -16.92
C PHE A 303 -9.63 24.34 -15.87
N SER A 304 -9.97 24.15 -14.59
CA SER A 304 -9.40 24.94 -13.48
C SER A 304 -7.90 24.71 -13.34
N PHE A 305 -7.44 23.46 -13.37
CA PHE A 305 -6.00 23.14 -13.34
C PHE A 305 -5.28 23.62 -14.60
N GLY A 306 -5.88 23.42 -15.78
CA GLY A 306 -5.30 23.90 -17.04
C GLY A 306 -5.13 25.41 -17.06
N TRP A 307 -6.14 26.15 -16.62
CA TRP A 307 -6.09 27.61 -16.54
C TRP A 307 -5.04 28.11 -15.53
N GLN A 308 -4.97 27.51 -14.34
CA GLN A 308 -3.96 27.86 -13.33
C GLN A 308 -2.52 27.61 -13.78
N SER A 309 -2.30 26.66 -14.69
CA SER A 309 -0.96 26.35 -15.21
C SER A 309 -0.43 27.33 -16.28
N LEU A 310 -1.30 28.19 -16.81
CA LEU A 310 -0.98 29.15 -17.87
C LEU A 310 -0.62 30.56 -17.36
N GLY A 311 -0.80 30.83 -16.07
CA GLY A 311 -0.45 32.09 -15.41
C GLY A 311 0.82 31.99 -14.59
#